data_AF-A0A1C2AW84-F1
#
_entry.id   AF-A0A1C2AW84-F1
#
_cell.length_a   1.000
_cell.length_b   1.000
_cell.length_c   1.000
_cell.angle_alpha   90.00
_cell.angle_beta   90.00
_cell.angle_gamma   90.00
#
_symmetry.space_group_name_H-M   'P 1'
#
loop_
_entity.id
_entity.type
_entity.pdbx_description
1 polymer ?
#
loop_
_entity_poly.entity_id
_entity_poly.type
_entity_poly.pdbx_seq_one_letter_code
_entity_poly.pdbx_strand_id
1 'polypeptide(L)'
;MLNLIPFKRLLNELNISYKALIIGVIGGYIGTLIGLPLPWLLGALGLNLCIAFTNFKIEFSTKLLNPVFLMVGIILGGTLNVSLLYKIHLWIFSSMAMVVCTIVSTILAGYYFVKVCKFDKFIATLAALPGAFVPIAAALLE
;
A
#
# COMPACT_ATOMS: atom_id res chain seq x y z
N MET A 1 -0.22 -35.42 12.43
CA MET A 1 -0.45 -35.21 10.98
C MET A 1 -0.73 -33.73 10.75
N LEU A 2 0.30 -32.90 10.93
CA LEU A 2 0.19 -31.44 11.01
C LEU A 2 0.67 -30.81 9.69
N ASN A 3 -0.22 -30.11 9.00
CA ASN A 3 0.06 -28.85 8.28
C ASN A 3 1.09 -28.79 7.12
N LEU A 4 1.17 -29.78 6.22
CA LEU A 4 1.97 -29.66 4.97
C LEU A 4 1.27 -28.88 3.83
N ILE A 5 -0.06 -28.75 3.90
CA ILE A 5 -0.90 -28.03 2.92
C ILE A 5 -0.66 -26.50 2.90
N PRO A 6 -0.49 -25.78 4.04
CA PRO A 6 -0.23 -24.34 3.99
C PRO A 6 1.14 -23.99 3.39
N PHE A 7 2.17 -24.82 3.61
CA PHE A 7 3.53 -24.51 3.13
C PHE A 7 3.63 -24.61 1.60
N LYS A 8 3.05 -25.65 1.00
CA LYS A 8 3.01 -25.80 -0.46
C LYS A 8 2.18 -24.70 -1.14
N ARG A 9 1.11 -24.25 -0.48
CA ARG A 9 0.29 -23.12 -0.93
C ARG A 9 1.07 -21.80 -0.85
N LEU A 10 1.77 -21.53 0.24
CA LEU A 10 2.64 -20.34 0.37
C LEU A 10 3.72 -20.29 -0.71
N LEU A 11 4.35 -21.43 -1.02
CA LEU A 11 5.35 -21.54 -2.07
C LEU A 11 4.77 -21.19 -3.46
N ASN A 12 3.53 -21.61 -3.74
CA ASN A 12 2.87 -21.31 -5.01
C ASN A 12 2.51 -19.82 -5.12
N GLU A 13 2.02 -19.20 -4.04
CA GLU A 13 1.70 -17.76 -4.01
C GLU A 13 2.98 -16.89 -4.15
N LEU A 14 4.10 -17.35 -3.60
CA LEU A 14 5.43 -16.74 -3.83
C LEU A 14 5.88 -16.89 -5.29
N ASN A 15 5.62 -18.04 -5.91
CA ASN A 15 5.98 -18.29 -7.30
C ASN A 15 5.08 -17.53 -8.31
N ILE A 16 3.92 -17.04 -7.88
CA ILE A 16 3.12 -16.09 -8.65
C ILE A 16 3.71 -14.68 -8.53
N SER A 17 4.10 -14.31 -7.30
CA SER A 17 4.52 -12.94 -6.97
C SER A 17 6.02 -12.66 -7.16
N TYR A 18 6.86 -13.65 -7.49
CA TYR A 18 8.32 -13.47 -7.55
C TYR A 18 8.77 -12.39 -8.54
N LYS A 19 8.05 -12.24 -9.66
CA LYS A 19 8.36 -11.21 -10.66
C LYS A 19 8.21 -9.82 -10.06
N ALA A 20 7.10 -9.58 -9.36
CA ALA A 20 6.84 -8.32 -8.66
C ALA A 20 7.89 -8.04 -7.57
N LEU A 21 8.35 -9.07 -6.87
CA LEU A 21 9.36 -8.95 -5.82
C LEU A 21 10.73 -8.59 -6.39
N ILE A 22 11.18 -9.26 -7.46
CA ILE A 22 12.47 -8.95 -8.12
C ILE A 22 12.44 -7.52 -8.67
N ILE A 23 11.36 -7.15 -9.35
CA ILE A 23 11.13 -5.80 -9.85
C ILE A 23 11.15 -4.79 -8.69
N GLY A 24 10.51 -5.10 -7.57
CA GLY A 24 10.51 -4.26 -6.37
C GLY A 24 11.90 -4.05 -5.79
N VAL A 25 12.73 -5.09 -5.72
CA VAL A 25 14.13 -5.00 -5.23
C VAL A 25 14.97 -4.12 -6.16
N ILE A 26 14.83 -4.31 -7.48
CA ILE A 26 15.54 -3.49 -8.48
C ILE A 26 15.07 -2.03 -8.39
N GLY A 27 13.76 -1.80 -8.26
CA GLY A 27 13.17 -0.47 -8.12
C GLY A 27 13.62 0.23 -6.84
N GLY A 28 13.71 -0.50 -5.73
CA GLY A 28 14.25 -0.01 -4.47
C GLY A 28 15.71 0.42 -4.60
N TYR A 29 16.54 -0.41 -5.25
CA TYR A 29 17.94 -0.09 -5.51
C TYR A 29 18.09 1.17 -6.38
N ILE A 30 17.32 1.28 -7.47
CA ILE A 30 17.28 2.49 -8.30
C ILE A 30 16.83 3.70 -7.47
N GLY A 31 15.84 3.53 -6.60
CA GLY A 31 15.37 4.57 -5.70
C GLY A 31 16.46 5.06 -4.74
N THR A 32 17.35 4.17 -4.27
CA THR A 32 18.48 4.57 -3.42
C THR A 32 19.51 5.41 -4.17
N LEU A 33 19.76 5.12 -5.45
CA LEU A 33 20.67 5.88 -6.31
C LEU A 33 20.16 7.30 -6.61
N ILE A 34 18.84 7.45 -6.74
CA ILE A 34 18.19 8.75 -7.02
C ILE A 34 18.07 9.62 -5.74
N GLY A 35 18.33 9.05 -4.56
CA GLY A 35 18.27 9.79 -3.30
C GLY A 35 16.84 10.07 -2.82
N LEU A 36 15.88 9.21 -3.15
CA LEU A 36 14.51 9.34 -2.66
C LEU A 36 14.46 9.20 -1.12
N PRO A 37 13.56 9.93 -0.42
CA PRO A 37 13.44 9.87 1.04
C PRO A 37 12.99 8.50 1.56
N LEU A 38 12.25 7.72 0.75
CA LEU A 38 11.80 6.35 1.06
C LEU A 38 12.07 5.43 -0.14
N PRO A 39 13.35 5.13 -0.44
CA PRO A 39 13.75 4.57 -1.72
C PRO A 39 13.22 3.16 -1.94
N TRP A 40 13.24 2.34 -0.89
CA TRP A 40 12.75 0.96 -0.92
C TRP A 40 11.23 0.84 -1.07
N LEU A 41 10.47 1.88 -0.68
CA LEU A 41 9.02 1.90 -0.81
C LEU A 41 8.60 2.58 -2.10
N LEU A 42 9.04 3.81 -2.32
CA LEU A 42 8.70 4.62 -3.50
C LEU A 42 9.34 4.06 -4.78
N GLY A 43 10.58 3.59 -4.70
CA GLY A 43 11.28 2.99 -5.85
C GLY A 43 10.66 1.66 -6.27
N ALA A 44 10.31 0.80 -5.31
CA ALA A 44 9.64 -0.45 -5.58
C ALA A 44 8.22 -0.24 -6.16
N LEU A 45 7.46 0.71 -5.60
CA LEU A 45 6.14 1.09 -6.12
C LEU A 45 6.24 1.69 -7.52
N GLY A 46 7.17 2.63 -7.73
CA GLY A 46 7.35 3.31 -9.01
C GLY A 46 7.74 2.35 -10.14
N LEU A 47 8.71 1.46 -9.90
CA LEU A 47 9.14 0.51 -10.92
C LEU A 47 8.05 -0.52 -11.24
N ASN A 48 7.38 -1.06 -10.21
CA ASN A 48 6.24 -1.96 -10.42
C ASN A 48 5.11 -1.28 -11.20
N LEU A 49 4.83 0.00 -10.92
CA LEU A 49 3.83 0.78 -11.64
C LEU A 49 4.23 1.01 -13.11
N CYS A 50 5.49 1.34 -13.39
CA CYS A 50 6.00 1.48 -14.76
C CYS A 50 5.85 0.18 -15.57
N ILE A 51 6.12 -0.97 -14.96
CA ILE A 51 6.00 -2.25 -15.65
C ILE A 51 4.54 -2.70 -15.75
N ALA A 52 3.66 -2.29 -14.83
CA ALA A 52 2.22 -2.51 -14.95
C ALA A 52 1.59 -1.78 -16.14
N PHE A 53 2.17 -0.66 -16.61
CA PHE A 53 1.78 -0.03 -17.87
C PHE A 53 2.26 -0.79 -19.12
N THR A 54 3.19 -1.73 -18.95
CA THR A 54 3.65 -2.62 -20.03
C THR A 54 2.75 -3.86 -20.11
N ASN A 55 2.77 -4.59 -21.22
CA ASN A 55 2.03 -5.86 -21.40
C ASN A 55 2.48 -7.01 -20.46
N PHE A 56 3.33 -6.72 -19.46
CA PHE A 56 3.83 -7.71 -18.52
C PHE A 56 2.79 -7.94 -17.43
N LYS A 57 2.18 -9.12 -17.40
CA LYS A 57 1.27 -9.53 -16.32
C LYS A 57 2.08 -9.73 -15.04
N ILE A 58 2.05 -8.71 -14.18
CA ILE A 58 2.52 -8.78 -12.80
C ILE A 58 1.30 -9.10 -11.95
N GLU A 59 1.23 -10.32 -11.44
CA GLU A 59 0.20 -10.72 -10.50
C GLU A 59 0.81 -10.76 -9.09
N PHE A 60 0.14 -10.14 -8.14
CA PHE A 60 0.51 -10.19 -6.73
C PHE A 60 -0.63 -10.83 -5.94
N SER A 61 -0.30 -11.83 -5.13
CA SER A 61 -1.29 -12.52 -4.33
C SER A 61 -1.71 -11.70 -3.11
N THR A 62 -3.00 -11.40 -3.00
CA THR A 62 -3.60 -10.70 -1.84
C THR A 62 -3.38 -11.45 -0.52
N LYS A 63 -3.21 -12.77 -0.55
CA LYS A 63 -2.93 -13.58 0.65
C LYS A 63 -1.56 -13.33 1.25
N LEU A 64 -0.59 -12.89 0.42
CA LEU A 64 0.75 -12.52 0.89
C LEU A 64 0.74 -11.16 1.60
N LEU A 65 -0.26 -10.33 1.31
CA LEU A 65 -0.40 -8.98 1.84
C LEU A 65 -0.81 -8.98 3.33
N ASN A 66 -1.70 -9.90 3.73
CA ASN A 66 -2.18 -10.01 5.12
C ASN A 66 -1.06 -10.13 6.17
N PRO A 67 -0.11 -11.08 6.05
CA PRO A 67 1.00 -11.17 7.02
C PRO A 67 1.94 -9.96 6.96
N VAL A 68 2.08 -9.31 5.79
CA VAL A 68 2.87 -8.09 5.64
C VAL A 68 2.23 -6.93 6.41
N PHE A 69 0.90 -6.73 6.29
CA PHE A 69 0.20 -5.72 7.09
C PHE A 69 0.27 -5.98 8.59
N LEU A 70 0.22 -7.25 9.00
CA LEU A 70 0.40 -7.62 10.40
C LEU A 70 1.81 -7.25 10.89
N MET A 71 2.86 -7.55 10.12
CA MET A 71 4.23 -7.13 10.45
C MET A 71 4.39 -5.61 10.51
N VAL A 72 3.86 -4.88 9.52
CA VAL A 72 3.89 -3.41 9.49
C VAL A 72 3.19 -2.84 10.72
N GLY A 73 2.04 -3.39 11.11
CA GLY A 73 1.31 -3.00 12.32
C GLY A 73 2.11 -3.25 13.60
N ILE A 74 2.79 -4.39 13.73
CA ILE A 74 3.67 -4.70 14.87
C ILE A 74 4.82 -3.71 14.95
N ILE A 75 5.48 -3.42 13.82
CA ILE A 75 6.60 -2.47 13.77
C ILE A 75 6.12 -1.07 14.18
N LEU A 76 5.02 -0.59 13.57
CA LEU A 76 4.43 0.71 13.91
C LEU A 76 4.06 0.78 15.40
N GLY A 77 3.37 -0.23 15.93
CA GLY A 77 3.01 -0.30 17.35
C GLY A 77 4.22 -0.36 18.28
N GLY A 78 5.24 -1.13 17.92
CA GLY A 78 6.48 -1.27 18.70
C GLY A 78 7.34 0.00 18.74
N THR A 79 7.21 0.88 17.75
CA THR A 79 7.92 2.18 17.73
C THR A 79 7.31 3.24 18.65
N LEU A 80 6.13 2.98 19.23
CA LEU A 80 5.46 3.90 20.15
C LEU A 80 6.17 3.91 21.52
N ASN A 81 7.05 4.90 21.72
CA ASN A 81 7.77 5.10 22.98
C ASN A 81 7.15 6.19 23.86
N VAL A 82 7.38 6.12 25.18
CA VAL A 82 6.92 7.12 26.15
C VAL A 82 7.46 8.53 25.84
N SER A 83 8.69 8.64 25.34
CA SER A 83 9.29 9.91 24.91
C SER A 83 8.59 10.54 23.69
N LEU A 84 7.92 9.73 22.86
CA LEU A 84 7.12 10.18 21.72
C LEU A 84 5.77 10.75 22.20
N LEU A 85 5.16 10.12 23.20
CA LEU A 85 3.93 10.60 23.85
C LEU A 85 4.13 11.96 24.55
N TYR A 86 5.32 12.23 25.10
CA TYR A 86 5.61 13.54 25.69
C TYR A 86 5.66 14.68 24.64
N LYS A 87 5.93 14.35 23.37
CA LYS A 87 5.93 15.30 22.25
C LYS A 87 4.58 15.42 21.55
N ILE A 88 3.52 14.82 22.09
CA ILE A 88 2.20 14.78 21.45
C ILE A 88 1.60 16.18 21.22
N HIS A 89 1.96 17.14 22.07
CA HIS A 89 1.55 18.54 21.91
C HIS A 89 2.07 19.17 20.61
N LEU A 90 3.26 18.79 20.14
CA LEU A 90 3.79 19.25 18.85
C LEU A 90 3.08 18.57 17.67
N TRP A 91 2.57 17.35 17.88
CA TRP A 91 1.93 16.55 16.85
C TRP A 91 0.47 16.92 16.62
N ILE A 92 -0.21 17.55 17.58
CA ILE A 92 -1.63 17.90 17.47
C ILE A 92 -1.93 18.72 16.20
N PHE A 93 -1.05 19.67 15.88
CA PHE A 93 -1.20 20.51 14.69
C PHE A 93 -0.97 19.72 13.40
N SER A 94 0.05 18.86 13.37
CA SER A 94 0.34 17.99 12.24
C SER A 94 -0.76 16.96 11.99
N SER A 95 -1.28 16.33 13.05
CA SER A 95 -2.39 15.38 12.97
C SER A 95 -3.67 16.07 12.48
N MET A 96 -3.97 17.27 12.98
CA MET A 96 -5.14 18.02 12.54
C MET A 96 -4.99 18.45 11.07
N ALA A 97 -3.81 18.91 10.65
CA ALA A 97 -3.52 19.22 9.25
C ALA A 97 -3.68 17.97 8.37
N MET A 98 -3.20 16.81 8.81
CA MET A 98 -3.33 15.56 8.07
C MET A 98 -4.79 15.14 7.89
N VAL A 99 -5.62 15.27 8.92
CA VAL A 99 -7.07 15.00 8.86
C VAL A 99 -7.75 15.94 7.86
N VAL A 100 -7.49 17.25 7.96
CA VAL A 100 -8.08 18.25 7.05
C VAL A 100 -7.65 17.98 5.61
N CYS A 101 -6.35 17.81 5.37
CA CYS A 101 -5.82 17.50 4.04
C CYS A 101 -6.42 16.21 3.47
N THR A 102 -6.58 15.16 4.29
CA THR A 102 -7.16 13.89 3.87
C THR A 102 -8.62 14.02 3.47
N ILE A 103 -9.42 14.76 4.25
CA ILE A 103 -10.83 15.01 3.93
C ILE A 103 -10.94 15.79 2.61
N VAL A 104 -10.17 16.88 2.49
CA VAL A 104 -10.16 17.72 1.29
C VAL A 104 -9.70 16.92 0.07
N SER A 105 -8.63 16.14 0.18
CA SER A 105 -8.12 15.32 -0.92
C SER A 105 -9.12 14.25 -1.34
N THR A 106 -9.81 13.62 -0.38
CA THR A 106 -10.83 12.59 -0.67
C THR A 106 -12.02 13.19 -1.41
N ILE A 107 -12.51 14.36 -0.99
CA ILE A 107 -13.61 15.05 -1.67
C ILE A 107 -13.19 15.45 -3.09
N LEU A 108 -11.99 16.02 -3.23
CA LEU A 108 -11.49 16.50 -4.52
C LEU A 108 -11.25 15.33 -5.50
N ALA A 109 -10.65 14.24 -5.03
CA ALA A 109 -10.44 13.02 -5.81
C ALA A 109 -11.77 12.35 -6.17
N GLY A 110 -12.71 12.23 -5.22
CA GLY A 110 -14.04 11.68 -5.47
C GLY A 110 -14.81 12.48 -6.52
N TYR A 111 -14.78 13.81 -6.44
CA TYR A 111 -15.39 14.68 -7.44
C TYR A 111 -14.73 14.53 -8.82
N TYR A 112 -13.40 14.44 -8.85
CA TYR A 112 -12.65 14.20 -10.08
C TYR A 112 -13.03 12.86 -10.73
N PHE A 113 -13.11 11.77 -9.97
CA PHE A 113 -13.49 10.45 -10.49
C PHE A 113 -14.93 10.39 -11.00
N VAL A 114 -15.87 11.06 -10.33
CA VAL A 114 -17.26 11.13 -10.81
C VAL A 114 -17.38 11.97 -12.09
N LYS A 115 -16.72 13.14 -12.14
CA LYS A 115 -16.92 14.10 -13.23
C LYS A 115 -16.07 13.80 -14.47
N VAL A 116 -14.82 13.41 -14.29
CA VAL A 116 -13.85 13.19 -15.38
C VAL A 116 -13.86 11.73 -15.83
N CYS A 117 -13.80 10.79 -14.87
CA CYS A 117 -13.73 9.36 -15.19
C CYS A 117 -15.11 8.69 -15.34
N LYS A 118 -16.22 9.38 -15.02
CA LYS A 118 -17.61 8.87 -15.12
C LYS A 118 -17.85 7.56 -14.37
N PHE A 119 -17.15 7.34 -13.25
CA PHE A 119 -17.38 6.18 -12.40
C PHE A 119 -18.68 6.31 -11.60
N ASP A 120 -19.26 5.17 -11.21
CA ASP A 120 -20.39 5.12 -10.28
C ASP A 120 -20.02 5.81 -8.96
N LYS A 121 -20.98 6.52 -8.37
CA LYS A 121 -20.77 7.33 -7.17
C LYS A 121 -20.22 6.51 -6.00
N PHE A 122 -20.61 5.23 -5.89
CA PHE A 122 -20.12 4.31 -4.87
C PHE A 122 -18.66 3.92 -5.11
N ILE A 123 -18.31 3.51 -6.32
CA ILE A 123 -16.94 3.10 -6.67
C ILE A 123 -15.99 4.30 -6.60
N ALA A 124 -16.43 5.48 -7.05
CA ALA A 124 -15.64 6.70 -7.02
C ALA A 124 -15.28 7.16 -5.60
N THR A 125 -16.20 7.00 -4.63
CA THR A 125 -15.91 7.31 -3.23
C THR A 125 -14.98 6.29 -2.59
N LEU A 126 -15.15 4.99 -2.87
CA LEU A 126 -14.25 3.94 -2.37
C LEU A 126 -12.84 4.07 -2.94
N ALA A 127 -12.69 4.44 -4.21
CA ALA A 127 -11.40 4.65 -4.86
C ALA A 127 -10.69 5.94 -4.40
N ALA A 128 -11.45 6.96 -3.97
CA ALA A 128 -10.89 8.22 -3.51
C ALA A 128 -10.33 8.18 -2.07
N LEU A 129 -10.70 7.17 -1.28
CA LEU A 129 -10.24 7.03 0.09
C LEU A 129 -8.75 6.65 0.14
N PRO A 130 -7.88 7.50 0.70
CA PRO A 130 -6.46 7.21 0.78
C PRO A 130 -6.21 6.02 1.71
N GLY A 131 -5.47 5.03 1.22
CA GLY A 131 -5.08 3.84 1.99
C GLY A 131 -6.14 2.74 2.13
N ALA A 132 -7.42 3.03 1.89
CA ALA A 132 -8.49 2.03 2.00
C ALA A 132 -8.67 1.17 0.74
N PHE A 133 -8.14 1.62 -0.41
CA PHE A 133 -8.33 0.93 -1.69
C PHE A 133 -7.88 -0.53 -1.69
N VAL A 134 -6.68 -0.82 -1.14
CA VAL A 134 -6.10 -2.17 -1.15
C VAL A 134 -6.93 -3.18 -0.35
N PRO A 135 -7.34 -2.93 0.91
CA PRO A 135 -8.20 -3.86 1.64
C PRO A 135 -9.61 -3.96 1.05
N ILE A 136 -10.17 -2.87 0.49
CA ILE A 136 -11.49 -2.91 -0.18
C ILE A 136 -11.43 -3.80 -1.42
N ALA A 137 -10.40 -3.66 -2.26
CA ALA A 137 -10.22 -4.50 -3.44
C ALA A 137 -10.02 -5.96 -3.06
N ALA A 138 -9.29 -6.25 -1.98
CA ALA A 138 -9.13 -7.61 -1.48
C ALA A 138 -10.48 -8.22 -1.04
N ALA A 139 -11.29 -7.49 -0.27
CA ALA A 139 -12.60 -7.97 0.18
C ALA A 139 -13.65 -8.16 -0.94
N LEU A 140 -13.49 -7.46 -2.07
CA LEU A 140 -14.38 -7.59 -3.24
C LEU A 140 -13.96 -8.69 -4.22
N LEU A 141 -12.69 -9.12 -4.16
CA LEU A 141 -12.11 -10.16 -5.03
C LEU A 141 -12.08 -11.56 -4.37
N GLU A 142 -12.51 -11.66 -3.11
CA GLU A 142 -12.76 -12.91 -2.39
C GLU A 142 -14.21 -13.37 -2.59
#